data_AF-A0A9E0YBV3-F1
#
_entry.id   AF-A0A9E0YBV3-F1
#
_cell.length_a   1.000
_cell.length_b   1.000
_cell.length_c   1.000
_cell.angle_alpha   90.00
_cell.angle_beta   90.00
_cell.angle_gamma   90.00
#
_symmetry.space_group_name_H-M   'P 1'
#
loop_
_entity.id
_entity.type
_entity.pdbx_description
1 polymer ?
#
loop_
_entity_poly.entity_id
_entity_poly.type
_entity_poly.pdbx_seq_one_letter_code
_entity_poly.pdbx_strand_id
1 'polypeptide(L)'
;MGNTDGSNTPKDMAGHDKHALALADNLSKQQSSEQNYQEEKLEDYKDFDFVPLGQRVTIVVGGIERKVNGRIIADDAWAKMRNKQIFEQMKRNPYLMVVRISPNLSKDACLEEGDRVRLNAEVMSLPFECPEYPNAVFMNIDIFQIEGKLIKK
;
A
#
# COMPACT_ATOMS: atom_id res chain seq x y z
N MET A 1 -8.41 -2.96 -78.69
CA MET A 1 -8.61 -4.42 -78.75
C MET A 1 -8.30 -4.99 -77.36
N GLY A 2 -9.21 -5.81 -76.80
CA GLY A 2 -9.11 -6.64 -75.58
C GLY A 2 -9.12 -5.88 -74.24
N ASN A 3 -10.15 -5.88 -73.36
CA ASN A 3 -10.97 -6.89 -72.64
C ASN A 3 -10.56 -7.03 -71.15
N THR A 4 -11.55 -6.79 -70.26
CA THR A 4 -11.89 -7.45 -68.95
C THR A 4 -10.81 -7.53 -67.84
N ASP A 5 -11.06 -7.58 -66.54
CA ASP A 5 -12.21 -7.61 -65.62
C ASP A 5 -11.58 -7.26 -64.25
N GLY A 6 -12.22 -6.46 -63.38
CA GLY A 6 -12.85 -7.05 -62.20
C GLY A 6 -11.89 -7.42 -61.07
N SER A 7 -11.64 -6.50 -60.13
CA SER A 7 -11.55 -6.91 -58.72
C SER A 7 -11.94 -5.75 -57.80
N ASN A 8 -13.00 -6.01 -57.02
CA ASN A 8 -13.52 -5.18 -55.96
C ASN A 8 -12.45 -4.83 -54.92
N THR A 9 -12.43 -3.59 -54.46
CA THR A 9 -12.15 -3.31 -53.05
C THR A 9 -12.95 -2.09 -52.61
N PRO A 10 -13.51 -2.08 -51.40
CA PRO A 10 -14.68 -1.28 -51.07
C PRO A 10 -14.34 0.21 -50.90
N LYS A 11 -15.23 1.03 -51.45
CA LYS A 11 -15.50 2.37 -50.94
C LYS A 11 -16.34 2.15 -49.68
N ASP A 12 -15.76 2.33 -48.50
CA ASP A 12 -16.44 2.77 -47.28
C ASP A 12 -15.52 2.72 -46.05
N MET A 13 -15.81 3.64 -45.12
CA MET A 13 -15.25 3.79 -43.77
C MET A 13 -13.98 4.64 -43.62
N ALA A 14 -13.97 5.85 -44.22
CA ALA A 14 -13.31 7.01 -43.61
C ALA A 14 -14.33 7.77 -42.74
N GLY A 15 -14.90 7.06 -41.78
CA GLY A 15 -15.82 7.60 -40.80
C GLY A 15 -15.66 6.77 -39.54
N HIS A 16 -15.48 7.47 -38.42
CA HIS A 16 -15.35 6.94 -37.05
C HIS A 16 -13.93 6.60 -36.64
N ASP A 17 -13.13 7.61 -36.28
CA ASP A 17 -12.36 7.47 -35.03
C ASP A 17 -11.92 8.79 -34.38
N LYS A 18 -12.86 9.75 -34.25
CA LYS A 18 -12.65 10.90 -33.34
C LYS A 18 -12.94 10.55 -31.87
N HIS A 19 -13.27 9.30 -31.57
CA HIS A 19 -13.49 8.81 -30.20
C HIS A 19 -12.25 8.10 -29.60
N ALA A 20 -11.35 7.53 -30.40
CA ALA A 20 -10.13 6.89 -29.89
C ALA A 20 -9.16 7.86 -29.17
N LEU A 21 -9.15 9.14 -29.53
CA LEU A 21 -8.29 10.14 -28.88
C LEU A 21 -8.86 10.69 -27.56
N ALA A 22 -10.16 10.57 -27.29
CA ALA A 22 -10.77 11.01 -26.04
C ALA A 22 -10.62 9.98 -24.89
N LEU A 23 -10.19 8.75 -25.19
CA LEU A 23 -9.90 7.72 -24.19
C LEU A 23 -8.48 7.85 -23.63
N ALA A 24 -7.48 8.18 -24.47
CA ALA A 24 -6.10 8.38 -24.02
C ALA A 24 -5.92 9.63 -23.14
N ASP A 25 -6.68 10.68 -23.42
CA ASP A 25 -6.62 11.95 -22.68
C ASP A 25 -7.38 11.90 -21.34
N ASN A 26 -8.31 10.94 -21.17
CA ASN A 26 -8.94 10.64 -19.88
C ASN A 26 -8.13 9.65 -19.03
N LEU A 27 -7.32 8.78 -19.65
CA LEU A 27 -6.36 7.93 -18.94
C LEU A 27 -5.22 8.75 -18.31
N SER A 28 -4.78 9.83 -18.97
CA SER A 28 -3.80 10.76 -18.37
C SER A 28 -4.39 11.68 -17.30
N LYS A 29 -5.72 11.92 -17.31
CA LYS A 29 -6.41 12.76 -16.31
C LYS A 29 -7.00 11.99 -15.12
N GLN A 30 -6.95 10.65 -15.13
CA GLN A 30 -7.18 9.82 -13.94
C GLN A 30 -5.90 9.41 -13.20
N GLN A 31 -4.73 9.96 -13.56
CA GLN A 31 -3.48 9.80 -12.80
C GLN A 31 -3.32 10.80 -11.64
N SER A 32 -4.35 11.57 -11.28
CA SER A 32 -4.34 12.48 -10.12
C SER A 32 -4.76 11.81 -8.81
N SER A 33 -4.28 10.59 -8.57
CA SER A 33 -4.38 9.94 -7.26
C SER A 33 -3.27 8.90 -7.03
N GLU A 34 -2.09 9.10 -7.62
CA GLU A 34 -0.86 8.63 -6.98
C GLU A 34 -0.65 9.51 -5.74
N GLN A 35 -1.40 9.20 -4.67
CA GLN A 35 -1.03 9.61 -3.33
C GLN A 35 0.40 9.10 -3.10
N ASN A 36 1.31 10.04 -2.86
CA ASN A 36 2.73 9.85 -2.60
C ASN A 36 2.97 8.61 -1.73
N TYR A 37 3.31 7.48 -2.35
CA TYR A 37 3.92 6.37 -1.62
C TYR A 37 5.35 6.79 -1.31
N GLN A 38 5.53 7.43 -0.15
CA GLN A 38 6.86 7.68 0.38
C GLN A 38 7.38 6.36 0.92
N GLU A 39 8.45 5.87 0.32
CA GLU A 39 9.08 4.64 0.76
C GLU A 39 9.62 4.81 2.19
N GLU A 40 9.05 4.04 3.13
CA GLU A 40 9.44 4.05 4.54
C GLU A 40 10.82 3.44 4.76
N LYS A 41 11.65 4.10 5.57
CA LYS A 41 12.97 3.62 5.99
C LYS A 41 12.99 3.35 7.49
N LEU A 42 13.77 2.38 7.94
CA LEU A 42 13.84 2.01 9.36
C LEU A 42 14.35 3.18 10.23
N GLU A 43 15.22 4.01 9.64
CA GLU A 43 15.81 5.20 10.24
C GLU A 43 14.75 6.24 10.62
N ASP A 44 13.61 6.27 9.90
CA ASP A 44 12.48 7.16 10.21
C ASP A 44 11.80 6.77 11.52
N TYR A 45 12.06 5.56 12.04
CA TYR A 45 11.47 4.98 13.24
C TYR A 45 12.52 4.57 14.29
N LYS A 46 13.74 5.12 14.22
CA LYS A 46 14.85 4.75 15.11
C LYS A 46 14.54 4.99 16.60
N ASP A 47 13.72 5.99 16.90
CA ASP A 47 13.37 6.40 18.26
C ASP A 47 12.13 5.65 18.77
N PHE A 48 11.57 4.72 17.98
CA PHE A 48 10.46 3.87 18.39
C PHE A 48 10.95 2.80 19.37
N ASP A 49 10.47 2.83 20.60
CA ASP A 49 11.00 2.03 21.72
C ASP A 49 10.04 0.96 22.26
N PHE A 50 8.86 0.83 21.65
CA PHE A 50 7.90 -0.19 22.05
C PHE A 50 8.47 -1.59 21.82
N VAL A 51 8.60 -2.38 22.90
CA VAL A 51 9.10 -3.75 22.84
C VAL A 51 7.91 -4.73 22.81
N PRO A 52 7.64 -5.41 21.68
CA PRO A 52 6.61 -6.43 21.65
C PRO A 52 7.01 -7.63 22.52
N LEU A 53 6.02 -8.28 23.14
CA LEU A 53 6.23 -9.44 24.03
C LEU A 53 5.87 -10.75 23.32
N GLY A 54 6.49 -11.86 23.76
CA GLY A 54 6.20 -13.21 23.25
C GLY A 54 6.77 -13.45 21.85
N GLN A 55 6.07 -14.22 21.01
CA GLN A 55 6.44 -14.47 19.61
C GLN A 55 5.82 -13.41 18.68
N ARG A 56 6.06 -12.13 19.00
CA ARG A 56 5.45 -11.00 18.28
C ARG A 56 6.49 -10.06 17.71
N VAL A 57 6.07 -9.35 16.69
CA VAL A 57 6.79 -8.22 16.10
C VAL A 57 5.88 -7.02 15.97
N THR A 58 6.49 -5.85 15.96
CA THR A 58 5.80 -4.60 15.65
C THR A 58 6.13 -4.22 14.23
N ILE A 59 5.08 -4.01 13.44
CA ILE A 59 5.16 -3.54 12.06
C ILE A 59 4.56 -2.14 11.97
N VAL A 60 4.95 -1.42 10.93
CA VAL A 60 4.44 -0.08 10.63
C VAL A 60 3.61 -0.08 9.35
N VAL A 61 2.55 0.75 9.36
CA VAL A 61 1.74 1.13 8.21
C VAL A 61 1.87 2.64 8.05
N GLY A 62 2.72 3.06 7.12
CA GLY A 62 2.89 4.48 6.77
C GLY A 62 1.76 5.03 5.89
N GLY A 63 1.86 6.32 5.58
CA GLY A 63 0.90 7.00 4.70
C GLY A 63 -0.49 7.11 5.30
N ILE A 64 -0.59 7.13 6.63
CA ILE A 64 -1.87 7.27 7.35
C ILE A 64 -2.03 8.74 7.74
N GLU A 65 -2.98 9.44 7.14
CA GLU A 65 -3.11 10.89 7.32
C GLU A 65 -4.13 11.22 8.41
N ARG A 66 -3.66 11.80 9.52
CA ARG A 66 -4.55 12.38 10.56
C ARG A 66 -5.13 13.74 10.17
N LYS A 67 -4.77 14.26 8.99
CA LYS A 67 -5.26 15.53 8.46
C LYS A 67 -6.07 15.32 7.19
N VAL A 68 -7.19 16.02 7.07
CA VAL A 68 -7.94 16.13 5.82
C VAL A 68 -8.07 17.61 5.49
N ASN A 69 -7.63 18.00 4.29
CA ASN A 69 -7.66 19.40 3.84
C ASN A 69 -7.00 20.37 4.84
N GLY A 70 -5.87 19.96 5.42
CA GLY A 70 -5.10 20.77 6.39
C GLY A 70 -5.69 20.85 7.79
N ARG A 71 -6.82 20.19 8.08
CA ARG A 71 -7.45 20.16 9.41
C ARG A 71 -7.19 18.81 10.10
N ILE A 72 -6.80 18.86 11.37
CA ILE A 72 -6.65 17.65 12.21
C ILE A 72 -8.03 17.06 12.45
N ILE A 73 -8.16 15.75 12.23
CA ILE A 73 -9.40 15.01 12.50
C ILE A 73 -9.55 14.84 14.02
N ALA A 74 -10.74 15.14 14.55
CA ALA A 74 -11.06 14.91 15.96
C ALA A 74 -11.00 13.41 16.31
N ASP A 75 -10.60 13.08 17.55
CA ASP A 75 -10.24 11.72 17.96
C ASP A 75 -11.33 10.67 17.69
N ASP A 76 -12.61 11.00 17.92
CA ASP A 76 -13.74 10.09 17.68
C ASP A 76 -13.94 9.76 16.20
N ALA A 77 -13.77 10.76 15.33
CA ALA A 77 -13.84 10.57 13.88
C ALA A 77 -12.58 9.88 13.37
N TRP A 78 -11.44 10.16 14.00
CA TRP A 78 -10.15 9.61 13.66
C TRP A 78 -10.10 8.09 13.87
N ALA A 79 -10.57 7.59 15.02
CA ALA A 79 -10.61 6.16 15.29
C ALA A 79 -11.35 5.35 14.22
N LYS A 80 -12.44 5.92 13.67
CA LYS A 80 -13.22 5.30 12.58
C LYS A 80 -12.49 5.36 11.23
N MET A 81 -11.86 6.49 10.93
CA MET A 81 -11.13 6.69 9.67
C MET A 81 -9.82 5.89 9.60
N ARG A 82 -9.14 5.74 10.73
CA ARG A 82 -7.85 5.06 10.83
C ARG A 82 -7.92 3.64 10.27
N ASN A 83 -8.87 2.83 10.72
CA ASN A 83 -9.01 1.44 10.26
C ASN A 83 -9.31 1.35 8.75
N LYS A 84 -10.09 2.30 8.22
CA LYS A 84 -10.35 2.41 6.79
C LYS A 84 -9.06 2.70 6.01
N GLN A 85 -8.27 3.69 6.45
CA GLN A 85 -7.01 4.04 5.81
C GLN A 85 -5.99 2.90 5.89
N ILE A 86 -5.86 2.22 7.03
CA ILE A 86 -4.97 1.05 7.18
C ILE A 86 -5.33 -0.01 6.14
N PHE A 87 -6.61 -0.36 6.02
CA PHE A 87 -7.05 -1.37 5.07
C PHE A 87 -6.80 -0.95 3.61
N GLU A 88 -7.04 0.31 3.28
CA GLU A 88 -6.72 0.86 1.96
C GLU A 88 -5.21 0.85 1.68
N GLN A 89 -4.37 1.17 2.68
CA GLN A 89 -2.92 1.12 2.55
C GLN A 89 -2.41 -0.31 2.40
N MET A 90 -2.88 -1.25 3.21
CA MET A 90 -2.49 -2.66 3.10
C MET A 90 -2.87 -3.29 1.75
N LYS A 91 -3.94 -2.82 1.10
CA LYS A 91 -4.29 -3.23 -0.27
C LYS A 91 -3.32 -2.69 -1.32
N ARG A 92 -2.83 -1.46 -1.13
CA ARG A 92 -1.90 -0.79 -2.07
C ARG A 92 -0.48 -1.26 -1.87
N ASN A 93 -0.05 -1.38 -0.62
CA ASN A 93 1.24 -1.88 -0.20
C ASN A 93 1.04 -3.06 0.77
N PRO A 94 1.03 -4.31 0.25
CA PRO A 94 0.88 -5.50 1.09
C PRO A 94 2.15 -5.86 1.87
N TYR A 95 3.27 -5.16 1.63
CA TYR A 95 4.55 -5.41 2.27
C TYR A 95 4.86 -4.33 3.30
N LEU A 96 4.70 -4.69 4.57
CA LEU A 96 4.86 -3.81 5.71
C LEU A 96 6.23 -4.02 6.33
N MET A 97 6.83 -2.95 6.84
CA MET A 97 8.16 -3.02 7.43
C MET A 97 8.07 -3.42 8.90
N VAL A 98 8.95 -4.33 9.33
CA VAL A 98 9.16 -4.65 10.74
C VAL A 98 9.99 -3.54 11.37
N VAL A 99 9.47 -2.90 12.41
CA VAL A 99 10.17 -1.83 13.14
C VAL A 99 10.76 -2.29 14.45
N ARG A 100 10.16 -3.29 15.10
CA ARG A 100 10.67 -3.90 16.33
C ARG A 100 10.38 -5.38 16.40
N ILE A 101 11.32 -6.11 16.98
CA ILE A 101 11.22 -7.54 17.22
C ILE A 101 11.26 -7.82 18.71
N SER A 102 10.42 -8.76 19.16
CA SER A 102 10.45 -9.22 20.54
C SER A 102 11.81 -9.86 20.84
N PRO A 103 12.46 -9.54 21.97
CA PRO A 103 13.69 -10.22 22.38
C PRO A 103 13.48 -11.71 22.67
N ASN A 104 12.23 -12.13 22.85
CA ASN A 104 11.85 -13.52 23.06
C ASN A 104 11.50 -14.26 21.75
N LEU A 105 11.58 -13.60 20.60
CA LEU A 105 11.32 -14.24 19.31
C LEU A 105 12.32 -15.38 19.09
N SER A 106 11.84 -16.52 18.58
CA SER A 106 12.73 -17.64 18.27
C SER A 106 13.84 -17.19 17.31
N LYS A 107 15.08 -17.60 17.59
CA LYS A 107 16.24 -17.30 16.71
C LYS A 107 16.07 -17.90 15.31
N ASP A 108 15.22 -18.91 15.16
CA ASP A 108 14.93 -19.57 13.89
C ASP A 108 13.98 -18.77 13.00
N ALA A 109 13.36 -17.70 13.52
CA ALA A 109 12.39 -16.87 12.81
C ALA A 109 12.94 -16.16 11.56
N CYS A 110 14.27 -16.12 11.38
CA CYS A 110 14.94 -15.51 10.22
C CYS A 110 14.44 -14.10 9.87
N LEU A 111 14.09 -13.29 10.87
CA LEU A 111 13.48 -11.97 10.73
C LEU A 111 14.32 -10.91 11.45
N GLU A 112 14.50 -9.76 10.83
CA GLU A 112 15.28 -8.62 11.30
C GLU A 112 14.48 -7.32 11.21
N GLU A 113 14.85 -6.33 12.02
CA GLU A 113 14.25 -4.99 11.91
C GLU A 113 14.60 -4.39 10.54
N GLY A 114 13.61 -3.77 9.89
CA GLY A 114 13.72 -3.25 8.53
C GLY A 114 13.30 -4.23 7.44
N ASP A 115 13.13 -5.51 7.76
CA ASP A 115 12.60 -6.47 6.79
C ASP A 115 11.16 -6.12 6.40
N ARG A 116 10.84 -6.37 5.13
CA ARG A 116 9.47 -6.22 4.63
C ARG A 116 8.76 -7.57 4.59
N VAL A 117 7.62 -7.60 5.24
CA VAL A 117 6.81 -8.79 5.44
C VAL A 117 5.40 -8.57 4.91
N ARG A 118 4.82 -9.63 4.36
CA ARG A 118 3.40 -9.63 4.00
C ARG A 118 2.62 -10.30 5.12
N LEU A 119 1.45 -9.77 5.43
CA LEU A 119 0.58 -10.35 6.45
C LEU A 119 -0.45 -11.29 5.83
N ASN A 120 -0.90 -12.25 6.63
CA ASN A 120 -2.07 -13.04 6.33
C ASN A 120 -3.31 -12.12 6.21
N ALA A 121 -4.18 -12.39 5.23
CA ALA A 121 -5.44 -11.65 5.08
C ALA A 121 -6.32 -11.67 6.35
N GLU A 122 -6.12 -12.65 7.24
CA GLU A 122 -6.86 -12.83 8.49
C GLU A 122 -6.25 -12.10 9.71
N VAL A 123 -5.26 -11.21 9.54
CA VAL A 123 -4.66 -10.51 10.68
C VAL A 123 -5.67 -9.62 11.42
N MET A 124 -6.02 -10.05 12.62
CA MET A 124 -6.82 -9.31 13.60
C MET A 124 -5.93 -8.74 14.71
N SER A 125 -5.02 -7.81 14.38
CA SER A 125 -4.27 -7.05 15.38
C SER A 125 -4.89 -5.66 15.58
N LEU A 126 -4.90 -5.19 16.82
CA LEU A 126 -5.35 -3.83 17.11
C LEU A 126 -4.26 -2.83 16.72
N PRO A 127 -4.55 -1.90 15.81
CA PRO A 127 -3.62 -0.82 15.51
C PRO A 127 -3.49 0.14 16.68
N PHE A 128 -2.28 0.64 16.90
CA PHE A 128 -1.98 1.68 17.88
C PHE A 128 -1.15 2.81 17.25
N GLU A 129 -1.26 3.98 17.86
CA GLU A 129 -0.62 5.20 17.36
C GLU A 129 0.44 5.65 18.36
N CYS A 130 1.49 6.25 17.83
CA CYS A 130 2.52 6.93 18.62
C CYS A 130 2.47 8.42 18.28
N PRO A 131 2.30 9.32 19.27
CA PRO A 131 2.25 10.77 19.04
C PRO A 131 3.45 11.33 18.27
N GLU A 132 4.62 10.71 18.44
CA GLU A 132 5.88 11.04 17.78
C GLU A 132 5.83 10.80 16.27
N TYR A 133 4.96 9.90 15.81
CA TYR A 133 4.82 9.47 14.42
C TYR A 133 3.39 9.68 13.92
N PRO A 134 2.93 10.94 13.76
CA PRO A 134 1.53 11.27 13.49
C PRO A 134 1.00 10.80 12.12
N ASN A 135 1.87 10.31 11.24
CA ASN A 135 1.54 9.82 9.90
C ASN A 135 1.70 8.30 9.74
N ALA A 136 1.89 7.59 10.85
CA ALA A 136 2.11 6.14 10.87
C ALA A 136 1.21 5.49 11.92
N VAL A 137 0.86 4.23 11.66
CA VAL A 137 0.17 3.38 12.62
C VAL A 137 0.94 2.08 12.78
N PHE A 138 0.98 1.57 14.00
CA PHE A 138 1.73 0.38 14.35
C PHE A 138 0.80 -0.77 14.68
N MET A 139 1.22 -1.99 14.40
CA MET A 139 0.48 -3.20 14.75
C MET A 139 1.41 -4.22 15.38
N ASN A 140 0.97 -4.81 16.49
CA ASN A 140 1.68 -5.93 17.12
C ASN A 140 1.09 -7.23 16.61
N ILE A 141 1.84 -7.93 15.77
CA ILE A 141 1.37 -9.15 15.13
C ILE A 141 2.12 -10.35 15.69
N ASP A 142 1.44 -11.48 15.73
CA ASP A 142 2.08 -12.76 16.00
C ASP A 142 2.87 -13.18 14.74
N ILE A 143 4.07 -13.74 14.92
CA ILE A 143 4.91 -14.15 13.78
C ILE A 143 4.22 -15.18 12.87
N PHE A 144 3.32 -16.01 13.41
CA PHE A 144 2.57 -16.98 12.61
C PHE A 144 1.55 -16.32 11.67
N GLN A 145 1.32 -15.01 11.82
CA GLN A 145 0.46 -14.21 10.96
C GLN A 145 1.18 -13.62 9.75
N ILE A 146 2.50 -13.86 9.61
CA ILE A 146 3.29 -13.40 8.46
C ILE A 146 3.23 -14.46 7.34
N GLU A 147 2.87 -14.03 6.13
CA GLU A 147 2.79 -14.86 4.92
C GLU A 147 4.09 -14.84 4.10
N GLY A 148 4.63 -16.02 3.81
CA GLY A 148 5.58 -16.21 2.70
C GLY A 148 6.97 -15.60 2.88
N LYS A 149 7.81 -15.71 1.83
CA LYS A 149 9.24 -15.35 1.85
C LYS A 149 9.46 -13.90 2.30
N LEU A 150 10.30 -13.75 3.33
CA LEU A 150 10.96 -12.51 3.70
C LEU A 150 11.52 -11.79 2.46
N ILE A 151 11.26 -10.48 2.34
CA ILE A 151 11.99 -9.64 1.40
C ILE A 151 13.12 -8.96 2.18
N LYS A 152 14.31 -9.55 2.11
CA LYS A 152 15.54 -8.94 2.62
C LYS A 152 15.97 -7.83 1.66
N LYS A 153 16.46 -6.70 2.21
CA LYS A 153 17.11 -5.63 1.44
C LYS A 153 18.36 -6.14 0.71
#